data_AF-A0A2D4MBH3-F1
#
_entry.id   AF-A0A2D4MBH3-F1
#
_cell.length_a   1.000
_cell.length_b   1.000
_cell.length_c   1.000
_cell.angle_alpha   90.00
_cell.angle_beta   90.00
_cell.angle_gamma   90.00
#
_symmetry.space_group_name_H-M   'P 1'
#
loop_
_entity.id
_entity.type
_entity.pdbx_description
1 polymer ?
#
loop_
_entity_poly.entity_id
_entity_poly.type
_entity_poly.pdbx_seq_one_letter_code
_entity_poly.pdbx_strand_id
1 'polypeptide(L)'
;MQFFGRLVHTLNNVTNLFTNPYRVKEVSLTEYTSRNMVKQDDRIILYENSSARSWDCLLINPQNQSSALRLFQVDSEPSAHEYFDLYAKQLRPFYESYHDPLPLETLQQLTDCLRSHPGWSTAHIAVESGLLGSFRHNLILRYDVDGVFCTTLIDMGTTPHPQASPVE
;
A
#
# COMPACT_ATOMS: atom_id res chain seq x y z
N MET A 1 -28.20 37.74 -2.41
CA MET A 1 -28.60 36.33 -2.64
C MET A 1 -27.37 35.44 -2.48
N GLN A 2 -27.17 34.85 -1.30
CA GLN A 2 -26.10 33.87 -1.05
C GLN A 2 -26.72 32.49 -0.91
N PHE A 3 -27.11 31.88 -2.04
CA PHE A 3 -27.79 30.57 -2.07
C PHE A 3 -26.96 29.46 -2.74
N PHE A 4 -25.82 29.78 -3.35
CA PHE A 4 -24.93 28.80 -4.00
C PHE A 4 -23.81 28.25 -3.09
N GLY A 5 -23.78 28.60 -1.80
CA GLY A 5 -22.79 28.09 -0.84
C GLY A 5 -23.14 26.76 -0.18
N ARG A 6 -24.43 26.35 -0.18
CA ARG A 6 -24.90 25.18 0.58
C ARG A 6 -24.98 23.88 -0.22
N LEU A 7 -24.95 23.93 -1.55
CA LEU A 7 -25.03 22.72 -2.40
C LEU A 7 -23.68 22.02 -2.59
N VAL A 8 -22.57 22.74 -2.49
CA VAL A 8 -21.22 22.13 -2.61
C VAL A 8 -20.87 21.24 -1.41
N HIS A 9 -21.45 21.50 -0.24
CA HIS A 9 -21.19 20.69 0.96
C HIS A 9 -22.03 19.40 1.01
N THR A 10 -23.19 19.37 0.33
CA THR A 10 -24.03 18.17 0.25
C THR A 10 -23.58 17.21 -0.86
N LEU A 11 -23.05 17.72 -1.98
CA LEU A 11 -22.60 16.87 -3.09
C LEU A 11 -21.32 16.08 -2.76
N ASN A 12 -20.43 16.63 -1.93
CA ASN A 12 -19.26 15.90 -1.42
C ASN A 12 -19.64 14.74 -0.48
N ASN A 13 -20.84 14.79 0.11
CA ASN A 13 -21.34 13.74 1.00
C ASN A 13 -22.05 12.60 0.23
N VAL A 14 -22.64 12.89 -0.93
CA VAL A 14 -23.36 11.88 -1.74
C VAL A 14 -22.43 11.14 -2.71
N THR A 15 -21.28 11.71 -3.09
CA THR A 15 -20.26 10.97 -3.87
C THR A 15 -19.48 9.96 -3.04
N ASN A 16 -19.40 10.14 -1.71
CA ASN A 16 -18.79 9.16 -0.80
C ASN A 16 -19.70 7.95 -0.51
N LEU A 17 -21.02 8.04 -0.75
CA LEU A 17 -21.95 6.91 -0.53
C LEU A 17 -21.81 5.78 -1.56
N PHE A 18 -21.18 6.04 -2.72
CA PHE A 18 -20.97 5.05 -3.78
C PHE A 18 -19.49 4.78 -4.07
N THR A 19 -18.58 5.38 -3.31
CA THR A 19 -17.15 5.17 -3.47
C THR A 19 -16.69 4.12 -2.48
N ASN A 20 -16.12 3.02 -2.99
CA ASN A 20 -15.48 2.00 -2.16
C ASN A 20 -14.53 2.69 -1.14
N PRO A 21 -14.74 2.55 0.18
CA PRO A 21 -13.92 3.19 1.21
C PRO A 21 -12.45 2.79 1.14
N TYR A 22 -12.17 1.66 0.49
CA TYR A 22 -10.84 1.11 0.29
C TYR A 22 -10.23 1.42 -1.08
N ARG A 23 -10.84 2.35 -1.82
CA ARG A 23 -10.31 2.74 -3.13
C ARG A 23 -9.06 3.59 -2.96
N VAL A 24 -7.96 3.07 -3.46
CA VAL A 24 -6.68 3.75 -3.55
C VAL A 24 -6.80 4.87 -4.59
N LYS A 25 -6.42 6.08 -4.19
CA LYS A 25 -6.42 7.25 -5.09
C LYS A 25 -5.31 8.23 -4.71
N GLU A 26 -4.84 8.98 -5.69
CA GLU A 26 -3.94 10.09 -5.43
C GLU A 26 -4.74 11.28 -4.85
N VAL A 27 -4.18 11.93 -3.84
CA VAL A 27 -4.76 13.09 -3.15
C VAL A 27 -3.71 14.17 -2.93
N SER A 28 -4.13 15.43 -2.82
CA SER A 28 -3.21 16.53 -2.52
C SER A 28 -2.96 16.63 -1.02
N LEU A 29 -1.70 16.78 -0.61
CA LEU A 29 -1.35 16.95 0.80
C LEU A 29 -1.90 18.25 1.41
N THR A 30 -2.20 19.24 0.59
CA THR A 30 -2.86 20.49 1.02
C THR A 30 -4.25 20.26 1.60
N GLU A 31 -4.94 19.17 1.24
CA GLU A 31 -6.26 18.82 1.78
C GLU A 31 -6.19 18.22 3.19
N TYR A 32 -4.97 17.90 3.65
CA TYR A 32 -4.69 17.22 4.90
C TYR A 32 -4.03 18.13 5.93
N THR A 33 -3.62 19.35 5.56
CA THR A 33 -2.99 20.32 6.49
C THR A 33 -3.92 20.76 7.62
N SER A 34 -5.24 20.68 7.42
CA SER A 34 -6.25 21.00 8.44
C SER A 34 -6.75 19.78 9.21
N ARG A 35 -6.28 18.57 8.88
CA ARG A 35 -6.71 17.32 9.52
C ARG A 35 -5.78 16.96 10.66
N ASN A 36 -6.29 16.22 11.63
CA ASN A 36 -5.51 15.79 12.77
C ASN A 36 -4.69 14.54 12.39
N MET A 37 -3.37 14.58 12.59
CA MET A 37 -2.53 13.40 12.39
C MET A 37 -2.56 12.53 13.64
N VAL A 38 -3.16 11.35 13.53
CA VAL A 38 -3.35 10.42 14.66
C VAL A 38 -2.13 9.54 14.87
N LYS A 39 -1.58 9.00 13.77
CA LYS A 39 -0.49 8.04 13.81
C LYS A 39 0.38 8.17 12.56
N GLN A 40 1.67 7.91 12.71
CA GLN A 40 2.63 7.89 11.61
C GLN A 40 3.62 6.75 11.81
N ASP A 41 3.89 6.00 10.76
CA ASP A 41 4.94 4.99 10.69
C ASP A 41 5.62 5.10 9.33
N ASP A 42 6.88 5.53 9.33
CA ASP A 42 7.67 5.81 8.12
C ASP A 42 6.91 6.73 7.14
N ARG A 43 6.55 6.21 5.96
CA ARG A 43 5.77 6.90 4.92
C ARG A 43 4.26 6.77 5.06
N ILE A 44 3.75 5.99 6.02
CA ILE A 44 2.32 5.78 6.21
C ILE A 44 1.81 6.67 7.34
N ILE A 45 0.76 7.45 7.06
CA ILE A 45 0.18 8.40 8.01
C ILE A 45 -1.33 8.20 8.10
N LEU A 46 -1.84 8.10 9.33
CA LEU A 46 -3.26 8.07 9.63
C LEU A 46 -3.73 9.47 10.04
N TYR A 47 -4.69 10.00 9.29
CA TYR A 47 -5.36 11.25 9.58
C TYR A 47 -6.79 11.02 10.05
N GLU A 48 -7.22 11.81 11.02
CA GLU A 48 -8.60 11.93 11.43
C GLU A 48 -9.20 13.19 10.79
N ASN A 49 -10.34 13.02 10.15
CA ASN A 49 -11.21 14.08 9.69
C ASN A 49 -12.40 14.22 10.64
N SER A 50 -12.26 15.08 11.65
CA SER A 50 -13.31 15.29 12.66
C SER A 50 -14.61 15.86 12.07
N SER A 51 -14.56 16.57 10.93
CA SER A 51 -15.75 17.09 10.27
C SER A 51 -16.58 16.02 9.57
N ALA A 52 -15.93 15.00 9.01
CA ALA A 52 -16.57 13.88 8.32
C ALA A 52 -16.72 12.64 9.21
N ARG A 53 -16.15 12.66 10.42
CA ARG A 53 -16.01 11.49 11.32
C ARG A 53 -15.44 10.28 10.56
N SER A 54 -14.36 10.53 9.84
CA SER A 54 -13.67 9.50 9.04
C SER A 54 -12.16 9.53 9.29
N TRP A 55 -11.52 8.39 9.08
CA TRP A 55 -10.09 8.21 9.15
C TRP A 55 -9.55 7.88 7.77
N ASP A 56 -8.56 8.65 7.34
CA ASP A 56 -7.89 8.49 6.06
C ASP A 56 -6.46 8.02 6.28
N CYS A 57 -6.07 6.93 5.63
CA CYS A 57 -4.69 6.45 5.65
C CYS A 57 -3.99 6.83 4.36
N LEU A 58 -2.86 7.53 4.48
CA LEU A 58 -2.05 8.01 3.36
C LEU A 58 -0.70 7.32 3.34
N LEU A 59 -0.23 7.02 2.14
CA LEU A 59 1.15 6.66 1.84
C LEU A 59 1.82 7.86 1.14
N ILE A 60 2.82 8.43 1.80
CA ILE A 60 3.60 9.55 1.29
C ILE A 60 4.59 9.06 0.25
N ASN A 61 4.58 9.69 -0.91
CA ASN A 61 5.55 9.42 -1.97
C ASN A 61 6.82 10.26 -1.73
N PRO A 62 8.00 9.65 -1.52
CA PRO A 62 9.23 10.41 -1.33
C PRO A 62 9.63 11.24 -2.56
N GLN A 63 9.24 10.81 -3.76
CA GLN A 63 9.55 11.49 -5.02
C GLN A 63 8.64 12.72 -5.26
N ASN A 64 7.47 12.76 -4.61
CA ASN A 64 6.50 13.85 -4.79
C ASN A 64 5.93 14.29 -3.44
N GLN A 65 6.41 15.42 -2.93
CA GLN A 65 5.97 15.98 -1.64
C GLN A 65 4.69 16.83 -1.74
N SER A 66 4.04 16.88 -2.90
CA SER A 66 2.77 17.60 -3.08
C SER A 66 1.55 16.67 -3.12
N SER A 67 1.74 15.40 -3.52
CA SER A 67 0.69 14.39 -3.55
C SER A 67 1.00 13.19 -2.66
N ALA A 68 -0.05 12.50 -2.24
CA ALA A 68 0.03 11.25 -1.50
C ALA A 68 -1.00 10.26 -2.03
N LEU A 69 -0.79 8.97 -1.73
CA LEU A 69 -1.70 7.90 -2.12
C LEU A 69 -2.58 7.57 -0.92
N ARG A 70 -3.87 7.86 -1.01
CA ARG A 70 -4.83 7.46 0.02
C ARG A 70 -5.14 5.99 -0.14
N LEU A 71 -4.84 5.17 0.87
CA LEU A 71 -5.05 3.73 0.88
C LEU A 71 -6.50 3.37 1.26
N PHE A 72 -7.06 4.06 2.26
CA PHE A 72 -8.45 3.90 2.66
C PHE A 72 -9.02 5.18 3.27
N GLN A 73 -10.34 5.23 3.35
CA GLN A 73 -11.13 6.18 4.12
C GLN A 73 -12.27 5.42 4.80
N VAL A 74 -12.18 5.22 6.11
CA VAL A 74 -13.18 4.46 6.90
C VAL A 74 -13.83 5.33 7.97
N ASP A 75 -15.03 5.01 8.39
CA ASP A 75 -15.80 5.71 9.42
C ASP A 75 -15.69 5.06 10.82
N SER A 76 -14.92 3.97 10.93
CA SER A 76 -14.67 3.24 12.17
C SER A 76 -13.23 3.43 12.65
N GLU A 77 -13.06 4.10 13.78
CA GLU A 77 -11.77 4.27 14.47
C GLU A 77 -11.04 2.94 14.70
N PRO A 78 -11.62 1.91 15.34
CA PRO A 78 -10.88 0.67 15.63
C PRO A 78 -10.42 -0.03 14.34
N SER A 79 -11.26 -0.03 13.30
CA SER A 79 -10.90 -0.59 11.99
C SER A 79 -9.78 0.20 11.33
N ALA A 80 -9.77 1.53 11.46
CA ALA A 80 -8.71 2.38 10.93
C ALA A 80 -7.35 2.06 11.55
N HIS A 81 -7.30 1.88 12.87
CA HIS A 81 -6.09 1.49 13.59
C HIS A 81 -5.60 0.09 13.19
N GLU A 82 -6.51 -0.89 13.07
CA GLU A 82 -6.16 -2.25 12.66
C GLU A 82 -5.57 -2.30 11.24
N TYR A 83 -6.22 -1.63 10.27
CA TYR A 83 -5.70 -1.55 8.91
C TYR A 83 -4.40 -0.75 8.82
N PHE A 84 -4.27 0.31 9.61
CA PHE A 84 -3.01 1.05 9.70
C PHE A 84 -1.87 0.14 10.16
N ASP A 85 -2.06 -0.63 11.24
CA ASP A 85 -1.02 -1.51 11.79
C ASP A 85 -0.64 -2.62 10.81
N LEU A 86 -1.64 -3.19 10.12
CA LEU A 86 -1.42 -4.16 9.04
C LEU A 86 -0.57 -3.55 7.92
N TYR A 87 -0.93 -2.35 7.46
CA TYR A 87 -0.28 -1.70 6.33
C TYR A 87 1.13 -1.19 6.68
N ALA A 88 1.33 -0.60 7.86
CA ALA A 88 2.65 -0.20 8.35
C ALA A 88 3.62 -1.39 8.39
N LYS A 89 3.16 -2.53 8.90
CA LYS A 89 3.97 -3.75 9.01
C LYS A 89 4.29 -4.37 7.64
N GLN A 90 3.32 -4.43 6.73
CA GLN A 90 3.44 -5.23 5.50
C GLN A 90 3.84 -4.41 4.26
N LEU A 91 3.45 -3.14 4.13
CA LEU A 91 3.71 -2.35 2.92
C LEU A 91 5.16 -1.90 2.77
N ARG A 92 5.88 -1.76 3.90
CA ARG A 92 7.26 -1.30 3.95
C ARG A 92 8.21 -1.94 2.93
N PRO A 93 8.35 -3.27 2.90
CA PRO A 93 9.24 -3.93 1.93
C PRO A 93 8.85 -3.67 0.47
N PHE A 94 7.58 -3.36 0.17
CA PHE A 94 7.17 -3.07 -1.20
C PHE A 94 7.64 -1.68 -1.63
N TYR A 95 7.30 -0.61 -0.90
CA TYR A 95 7.69 0.74 -1.33
C TYR A 95 9.17 1.09 -1.10
N GLU A 96 9.91 0.30 -0.30
CA GLU A 96 11.37 0.44 -0.15
C GLU A 96 12.15 -0.33 -1.23
N SER A 97 11.58 -1.39 -1.81
CA SER A 97 12.27 -2.21 -2.83
C SER A 97 12.25 -1.60 -4.23
N TYR A 98 11.28 -0.74 -4.52
CA TYR A 98 11.18 -0.03 -5.79
C TYR A 98 11.61 1.42 -5.61
N HIS A 99 12.43 1.89 -6.54
CA HIS A 99 12.86 3.30 -6.58
C HIS A 99 11.73 4.23 -7.02
N ASP A 100 10.92 3.76 -7.97
CA ASP A 100 9.75 4.46 -8.48
C ASP A 100 8.51 4.21 -7.60
N PRO A 101 7.60 5.19 -7.52
CA PRO A 101 6.33 5.01 -6.81
C PRO A 101 5.51 3.89 -7.43
N LEU A 102 4.96 3.03 -6.57
CA LEU A 102 4.08 1.94 -7.01
C LEU A 102 2.85 2.52 -7.72
N PRO A 103 2.47 1.99 -8.90
CA PRO A 103 1.29 2.46 -9.60
C PRO A 103 0.02 2.18 -8.78
N LEU A 104 -0.97 3.05 -8.93
CA LEU A 104 -2.23 3.02 -8.18
C LEU A 104 -2.93 1.66 -8.24
N GLU A 105 -2.97 1.03 -9.42
CA GLU A 105 -3.63 -0.26 -9.63
C GLU A 105 -2.94 -1.39 -8.85
N THR A 106 -1.62 -1.43 -8.89
CA THR A 106 -0.83 -2.41 -8.13
C THR A 106 -0.96 -2.17 -6.62
N LEU A 107 -0.99 -0.91 -6.18
CA LEU A 107 -1.21 -0.58 -4.78
C LEU A 107 -2.62 -0.96 -4.32
N GLN A 108 -3.64 -0.77 -5.16
CA GLN A 108 -5.00 -1.24 -4.90
C GLN A 108 -5.01 -2.76 -4.72
N GLN A 109 -4.48 -3.51 -5.69
CA GLN A 109 -4.40 -4.98 -5.62
C GLN A 109 -3.67 -5.45 -4.35
N LEU A 110 -2.55 -4.81 -4.01
CA LEU A 110 -1.76 -5.10 -2.82
C LEU A 110 -2.58 -4.87 -1.54
N THR A 111 -3.22 -3.72 -1.40
CA THR A 111 -4.03 -3.39 -0.21
C THR A 111 -5.28 -4.27 -0.07
N ASP A 112 -5.88 -4.68 -1.19
CA ASP A 112 -7.01 -5.60 -1.19
C ASP A 112 -6.58 -7.03 -0.84
N CYS A 113 -5.44 -7.49 -1.36
CA CYS A 113 -4.85 -8.78 -1.00
C CYS A 113 -4.54 -8.86 0.51
N LEU A 114 -3.90 -7.82 1.06
CA LEU A 114 -3.62 -7.71 2.49
C LEU A 114 -4.89 -7.78 3.34
N ARG A 115 -5.97 -7.15 2.89
CA ARG A 115 -7.25 -7.14 3.62
C ARG A 115 -7.97 -8.48 3.55
N SER A 116 -7.95 -9.14 2.40
CA SER A 116 -8.52 -10.48 2.22
C SER A 116 -7.75 -11.55 3.00
N HIS A 117 -6.44 -11.35 3.17
CA HIS A 117 -5.54 -12.33 3.76
C HIS A 117 -4.57 -11.71 4.80
N PRO A 118 -5.07 -11.21 5.95
CA PRO A 118 -4.23 -10.50 6.93
C PRO A 118 -3.16 -11.38 7.60
N GLY A 119 -3.35 -12.71 7.57
CA GLY A 119 -2.40 -13.69 8.12
C GLY A 119 -1.31 -14.15 7.13
N TRP A 120 -1.35 -13.72 5.88
CA TRP A 120 -0.33 -14.12 4.90
C TRP A 120 1.01 -13.46 5.18
N SER A 121 2.09 -14.19 4.88
CA SER A 121 3.43 -13.63 4.93
C SER A 121 3.64 -12.65 3.77
N THR A 122 4.53 -11.69 3.98
CA THR A 122 4.87 -10.70 2.95
C THR A 122 5.34 -11.34 1.64
N ALA A 123 5.97 -12.51 1.70
CA ALA A 123 6.38 -13.27 0.52
C ALA A 123 5.17 -13.77 -0.31
N HIS A 124 4.16 -14.35 0.34
CA HIS A 124 2.93 -14.79 -0.35
C HIS A 124 2.21 -13.60 -0.99
N ILE A 125 2.10 -12.49 -0.28
CA ILE A 125 1.51 -11.25 -0.80
C ILE A 125 2.30 -10.73 -2.01
N ALA A 126 3.64 -10.81 -1.98
CA ALA A 126 4.49 -10.36 -3.09
C ALA A 126 4.30 -11.19 -4.36
N VAL A 127 4.17 -12.51 -4.23
CA VAL A 127 3.86 -13.40 -5.37
C VAL A 127 2.48 -13.09 -5.92
N GLU A 128 1.47 -13.03 -5.06
CA GLU A 128 0.08 -12.77 -5.47
C GLU A 128 -0.08 -11.41 -6.15
N SER A 129 0.61 -10.38 -5.64
CA SER A 129 0.57 -9.03 -6.19
C SER A 129 1.52 -8.82 -7.38
N GLY A 130 2.25 -9.85 -7.82
CA GLY A 130 3.23 -9.75 -8.90
C GLY A 130 4.46 -8.89 -8.60
N LEU A 131 4.69 -8.52 -7.34
CA LEU A 131 5.76 -7.63 -6.88
C LEU A 131 7.03 -8.40 -6.54
N LEU A 132 7.55 -9.19 -7.48
CA LEU A 132 8.71 -10.05 -7.28
C LEU A 132 10.02 -9.27 -7.00
N GLY A 133 10.09 -7.98 -7.39
CA GLY A 133 11.21 -7.10 -7.03
C GLY A 133 11.35 -6.88 -5.52
N SER A 134 10.28 -7.10 -4.75
CA SER A 134 10.28 -6.96 -3.29
C SER A 134 11.09 -8.03 -2.56
N PHE A 135 11.37 -9.18 -3.21
CA PHE A 135 12.23 -10.24 -2.63
C PHE A 135 13.66 -9.77 -2.37
N ARG A 136 14.07 -8.63 -2.94
CA ARG A 136 15.34 -7.97 -2.64
C ARG A 136 15.37 -7.34 -1.24
N HIS A 137 14.21 -7.14 -0.61
CA HIS A 137 14.13 -6.63 0.75
C HIS A 137 14.45 -7.71 1.77
N ASN A 138 15.35 -7.39 2.71
CA ASN A 138 15.74 -8.29 3.80
C ASN A 138 14.56 -8.78 4.65
N LEU A 139 13.45 -8.05 4.69
CA LEU A 139 12.24 -8.44 5.43
C LEU A 139 11.45 -9.56 4.75
N ILE A 140 11.49 -9.69 3.42
CA ILE A 140 10.81 -10.80 2.72
C ILE A 140 11.60 -12.10 2.91
N LEU A 141 12.93 -12.03 2.86
CA LEU A 141 13.81 -13.18 3.08
C LEU A 141 13.80 -13.67 4.54
N ARG A 142 13.52 -12.77 5.50
CA ARG A 142 13.58 -13.09 6.94
C ARG A 142 12.27 -13.65 7.52
N TYR A 143 11.13 -13.48 6.86
CA TYR A 143 9.87 -14.08 7.30
C TYR A 143 9.60 -15.47 6.68
N ASP A 144 10.54 -16.00 5.87
CA ASP A 144 10.49 -17.36 5.31
C ASP A 144 11.22 -18.40 6.19
N VAL A 145 11.67 -18.05 7.40
CA VAL A 145 12.32 -19.02 8.32
C VAL A 145 11.35 -19.98 9.02
N ASP A 146 10.03 -19.85 8.77
CA ASP A 146 9.03 -20.88 9.08
C ASP A 146 8.71 -21.79 7.87
N GLY A 147 9.60 -21.83 6.87
CA GLY A 147 10.05 -23.09 6.28
C GLY A 147 9.11 -23.87 5.36
N VAL A 148 8.61 -23.30 4.25
CA VAL A 148 8.04 -24.14 3.16
C VAL A 148 8.40 -23.72 1.71
N PHE A 149 8.91 -22.53 1.37
CA PHE A 149 8.99 -22.17 -0.07
C PHE A 149 10.30 -21.64 -0.67
N CYS A 150 11.38 -21.39 0.09
CA CYS A 150 12.59 -20.81 -0.50
C CYS A 150 13.65 -21.82 -1.01
N THR A 151 13.27 -22.81 -1.84
CA THR A 151 14.26 -23.56 -2.65
C THR A 151 14.03 -23.45 -4.16
N THR A 152 12.83 -23.08 -4.61
CA THR A 152 12.47 -23.21 -6.03
C THR A 152 12.69 -21.94 -6.86
N LEU A 153 12.96 -20.78 -6.24
CA LEU A 153 13.10 -19.51 -6.98
C LEU A 153 14.54 -19.03 -7.21
N ILE A 154 15.55 -19.70 -6.64
CA ILE A 154 16.96 -19.39 -6.94
C ILE A 154 17.45 -20.18 -8.18
N ASP A 155 16.71 -21.20 -8.64
CA ASP A 155 17.08 -22.08 -9.76
C ASP A 155 16.39 -21.73 -11.10
N MET A 156 16.06 -20.46 -11.35
CA MET A 156 15.53 -20.00 -12.65
C MET A 156 16.44 -18.94 -13.30
N GLY A 157 17.73 -18.93 -12.95
CA GLY A 157 18.68 -17.90 -13.36
C GLY A 157 20.05 -18.39 -13.85
N THR A 158 20.31 -19.69 -13.94
CA THR A 158 21.55 -20.20 -14.55
C THR A 158 21.22 -21.38 -15.47
N THR A 159 21.21 -21.11 -16.76
CA THR A 159 21.37 -22.17 -17.77
C THR A 159 22.86 -22.45 -17.88
N PRO A 160 23.37 -23.63 -17.51
CA PRO A 160 24.72 -24.01 -17.89
C PRO A 160 24.73 -24.26 -19.39
N HIS A 161 25.36 -23.35 -20.13
CA HIS A 161 25.72 -23.54 -21.53
C HIS A 161 26.63 -24.79 -21.63
N PRO A 162 26.30 -25.83 -22.41
CA PRO A 162 27.20 -26.94 -22.61
C PRO A 162 28.42 -26.44 -23.40
N GLN A 163 29.58 -26.43 -22.77
CA GLN A 163 30.87 -26.21 -23.43
C GLN A 163 31.20 -27.46 -24.25
N ALA A 164 31.34 -27.26 -25.55
CA ALA A 164 31.83 -28.25 -26.50
C ALA A 164 33.28 -28.65 -26.18
N SER A 165 33.59 -29.91 -26.47
CA SER A 165 34.88 -30.59 -26.33
C SER A 165 36.08 -29.80 -26.87
N PRO A 166 37.30 -30.23 -26.47
CA PRO A 166 38.31 -30.48 -27.48
C PRO A 166 38.85 -31.92 -27.44
N VAL A 167 38.94 -32.45 -28.65
CA VAL A 167 39.90 -33.44 -29.18
C VAL A 167 41.28 -33.40 -28.52
N GLU A 168 41.76 -34.57 -28.09
CA GLU A 168 43.04 -35.19 -28.49
C GLU A 168 42.98 -36.70 -28.29
#